data_AF-A0A950YEP6-F1
#
_entry.id   AF-A0A950YEP6-F1
#
_cell.length_a   1.000
_cell.length_b   1.000
_cell.length_c   1.000
_cell.angle_alpha   90.00
_cell.angle_beta   90.00
_cell.angle_gamma   90.00
#
_symmetry.space_group_name_H-M   'P 1'
#
loop_
_entity.id
_entity.type
_entity.pdbx_description
1 polymer ?
#
loop_
_entity_poly.entity_id
_entity_poly.type
_entity_poly.pdbx_seq_one_letter_code
_entity_poly.pdbx_strand_id
1 'polypeptide(L)'
;MLIPRRRLTHVACALLVALLVGGAWVVIDSRPSPARAASIGELQQRIRAGQGHVSTLSGAVSAASGQLRQISTSIAALARHIARVQADLDAKRAQLQQVHSQLVAAQIRLRQLEAYEAHAEQVLANQLVASYESDNPDVVTVVLNSTGFADLLERLSFMQRVRKQDISIVNQVRAARRAVAAQAIRLGRLQVREQTLVAQVLA
;
A
#
# COMPACT_ATOMS: atom_id res chain seq x y z
N MET A 1 -23.25 -8.60 20.95
CA MET A 1 -22.44 -7.91 21.97
C MET A 1 -22.74 -6.42 21.91
N LEU A 2 -23.63 -5.93 22.79
CA LEU A 2 -24.05 -4.53 22.89
C LEU A 2 -23.91 -4.12 24.36
N ILE A 3 -22.97 -3.23 24.66
CA ILE A 3 -22.71 -2.71 26.01
C ILE A 3 -23.34 -1.31 26.13
N PRO A 4 -24.04 -0.97 27.24
CA PRO A 4 -25.04 0.08 27.28
C PRO A 4 -24.47 1.46 27.70
N ARG A 5 -24.67 2.48 26.84
CA ARG A 5 -24.28 3.88 27.07
C ARG A 5 -25.23 4.69 27.99
N ARG A 6 -26.23 4.06 28.61
CA ARG A 6 -27.31 4.77 29.33
C ARG A 6 -27.06 5.05 30.82
N ARG A 7 -26.01 4.50 31.45
CA ARG A 7 -25.78 4.66 32.90
C ARG A 7 -24.95 5.89 33.31
N LEU A 8 -24.23 6.52 32.36
CA LEU A 8 -23.37 7.67 32.66
C LEU A 8 -24.11 9.02 32.70
N THR A 9 -25.22 9.16 31.97
CA THR A 9 -25.99 10.42 31.93
C THR A 9 -26.84 10.63 33.19
N HIS A 10 -27.27 9.57 33.87
CA HIS A 10 -28.06 9.68 35.11
C HIS A 10 -27.20 10.00 36.34
N VAL A 11 -25.92 9.61 36.35
CA VAL A 11 -24.99 9.93 37.44
C VAL A 11 -24.58 11.41 37.42
N ALA A 12 -24.48 12.01 36.23
CA ALA A 12 -24.16 13.43 36.08
C ALA A 12 -25.30 14.37 36.54
N CYS A 13 -26.58 13.99 36.34
CA CYS A 13 -27.72 14.80 36.81
C CYS A 13 -28.00 14.65 38.31
N ALA A 14 -27.73 13.48 38.93
CA ALA A 14 -27.98 13.28 40.35
C ALA A 14 -27.01 14.07 41.26
N LEU A 15 -25.76 14.26 40.82
CA LEU A 15 -24.75 15.03 41.57
C LEU A 15 -25.01 16.55 41.56
N LEU A 16 -25.67 17.08 40.53
CA LEU A 16 -26.01 18.51 40.44
C LEU A 16 -27.25 18.90 41.27
N VAL A 17 -28.19 17.98 41.50
CA VAL A 17 -29.40 18.27 42.30
C VAL A 17 -29.14 18.12 43.81
N ALA A 18 -28.24 17.22 44.23
CA ALA A 18 -27.91 17.05 45.64
C ALA A 18 -27.14 18.25 46.24
N LEU A 19 -26.41 19.02 45.41
CA LEU A 19 -25.63 20.17 45.88
C LEU A 19 -26.48 21.45 46.08
N LEU A 20 -27.72 21.49 45.55
CA LEU A 20 -28.62 22.64 45.67
C LEU A 20 -29.61 22.55 46.85
N VAL A 21 -29.78 21.39 47.50
CA VAL A 21 -30.81 21.20 48.56
C VAL A 21 -30.21 21.11 49.97
N GLY A 22 -28.88 20.95 50.12
CA GLY A 22 -28.24 20.74 51.44
C GLY A 22 -27.82 21.99 52.23
N GLY A 23 -28.00 23.21 51.69
CA GLY A 23 -27.33 24.40 52.22
C GLY A 23 -28.18 25.41 52.98
N ALA A 24 -29.45 25.12 53.30
CA ALA A 24 -30.39 26.17 53.72
C ALA A 24 -31.12 25.89 55.04
N TRP A 25 -30.41 25.54 56.11
CA TRP A 25 -30.89 25.75 57.49
C TRP A 25 -29.71 26.11 58.41
N VAL A 26 -29.34 27.39 58.42
CA VAL A 26 -28.57 27.98 59.53
C VAL A 26 -29.51 28.92 60.27
N VAL A 27 -29.99 28.46 61.43
CA VAL A 27 -30.73 29.27 62.40
C VAL A 27 -29.77 30.32 62.96
N ILE A 28 -30.08 31.60 62.72
CA ILE A 28 -29.29 32.73 63.23
C ILE A 28 -29.76 33.01 64.67
N ASP A 29 -29.04 32.45 65.65
CA ASP A 29 -29.13 32.90 67.05
C ASP A 29 -28.56 34.33 67.11
N SER A 30 -29.43 35.30 67.33
CA SER A 30 -29.10 36.73 67.27
C SER A 30 -28.70 37.23 68.65
N ARG A 31 -27.50 36.84 69.09
CA ARG A 31 -26.82 37.52 70.20
C ARG A 31 -25.98 38.66 69.62
N PRO A 32 -26.15 39.92 70.07
CA PRO A 32 -25.33 41.02 69.61
C PRO A 32 -23.90 40.81 70.11
N SER A 33 -23.04 40.33 69.23
CA SER A 33 -21.59 40.36 69.45
C SER A 33 -21.14 41.82 69.42
N PRO A 34 -20.35 42.31 70.39
CA PRO A 34 -19.80 43.65 70.31
C PRO A 34 -18.92 43.73 69.07
N ALA A 35 -19.35 44.53 68.10
CA ALA A 35 -18.59 44.85 66.91
C ALA A 35 -17.28 45.52 67.34
N ARG A 36 -16.21 44.74 67.49
CA ARG A 36 -14.85 45.28 67.46
C ARG A 36 -14.72 45.93 66.08
N ALA A 37 -14.55 47.25 66.04
CA ALA A 37 -14.14 47.95 64.84
C ALA A 37 -12.82 47.32 64.39
N ALA A 38 -12.84 46.52 63.32
CA ALA A 38 -11.63 46.04 62.68
C ALA A 38 -10.78 47.29 62.39
N SER A 39 -9.61 47.37 63.01
CA SER A 39 -8.75 48.52 62.86
C SER A 39 -8.42 48.72 61.38
N ILE A 40 -8.23 49.96 60.94
CA ILE A 40 -7.88 50.30 59.55
C ILE A 40 -6.69 49.47 59.03
N GLY A 41 -5.76 49.09 59.92
CA GLY A 41 -4.64 48.19 59.61
C GLY A 41 -5.07 46.76 59.22
N GLU A 42 -6.10 46.19 59.85
CA GLU A 42 -6.60 44.85 59.53
C GLU A 42 -7.30 44.81 58.17
N LEU A 43 -8.07 45.86 57.83
CA LEU A 43 -8.67 46.03 56.51
C LEU A 43 -7.60 46.20 55.41
N GLN A 44 -6.57 47.01 55.66
CA GLN A 44 -5.43 47.14 54.74
C GLN A 44 -4.71 45.80 54.54
N GLN A 45 -4.52 45.02 55.60
CA GLN A 45 -3.88 43.72 55.50
C GLN A 45 -4.72 42.71 54.71
N ARG A 46 -6.04 42.69 54.88
CA ARG A 46 -6.95 41.88 54.06
C ARG A 46 -6.95 42.28 52.59
N ILE A 47 -6.89 43.57 52.29
CA ILE A 47 -6.78 44.07 50.90
C ILE A 47 -5.46 43.63 50.28
N ARG A 48 -4.33 43.76 50.99
CA ARG A 48 -3.02 43.29 50.51
C ARG A 48 -3.00 41.77 50.29
N ALA A 49 -3.59 41.00 51.20
CA ALA A 49 -3.74 39.55 51.05
C ALA A 49 -4.62 39.19 49.83
N GLY A 50 -5.73 39.89 49.64
CA GLY A 50 -6.60 39.73 48.46
C GLY A 50 -5.89 40.07 47.14
N GLN A 51 -5.13 41.16 47.10
CA GLN A 51 -4.31 41.54 45.95
C GLN A 51 -3.23 40.48 45.65
N GLY A 52 -2.59 39.93 46.68
CA GLY A 52 -1.66 38.81 46.54
C GLY A 52 -2.32 37.57 45.94
N HIS A 53 -3.51 37.20 46.42
CA HIS A 53 -4.27 36.07 45.86
C HIS A 53 -4.66 36.27 44.39
N VAL A 54 -5.10 37.47 44.01
CA VAL A 54 -5.42 37.79 42.61
C VAL A 54 -4.17 37.70 41.72
N SER A 55 -3.03 38.19 42.19
CA SER A 55 -1.75 38.09 41.47
C SER A 55 -1.34 36.63 41.26
N THR A 56 -1.42 35.79 42.29
CA THR A 56 -1.12 34.35 42.19
C THR A 56 -2.05 33.64 41.23
N LEU A 57 -3.36 33.91 41.30
CA LEU A 57 -4.34 33.32 40.38
C LEU A 57 -4.11 33.77 38.94
N SER A 58 -3.80 35.05 38.71
CA SER A 58 -3.44 35.58 37.39
C SER A 58 -2.18 34.91 36.83
N GLY A 59 -1.17 34.67 37.68
CA GLY A 59 0.02 33.89 37.34
C GLY A 59 -0.31 32.45 36.95
N ALA A 60 -1.17 31.77 37.72
CA ALA A 60 -1.62 30.41 37.44
C ALA A 60 -2.40 30.32 36.12
N VAL A 61 -3.31 31.27 35.85
CA VAL A 61 -4.06 31.35 34.58
C VAL A 61 -3.10 31.59 33.41
N SER A 62 -2.11 32.47 33.57
CA SER A 62 -1.10 32.73 32.53
C SER A 62 -0.24 31.50 32.25
N ALA A 63 0.16 30.77 33.29
CA ALA A 63 0.90 29.51 33.15
C ALA A 63 0.06 28.44 32.45
N ALA A 64 -1.20 28.25 32.85
CA ALA A 64 -2.13 27.31 32.20
C ALA A 64 -2.40 27.68 30.73
N SER A 65 -2.54 28.98 30.42
CA SER A 65 -2.68 29.48 29.05
C SER A 65 -1.43 29.23 28.20
N GLY A 66 -0.24 29.31 28.82
CA GLY A 66 1.03 28.91 28.21
C GLY A 66 1.06 27.41 27.87
N GLN A 67 0.69 26.56 28.83
CA GLN A 67 0.61 25.11 28.64
C GLN A 67 -0.39 24.73 27.55
N LEU A 68 -1.58 25.35 27.53
CA LEU A 68 -2.58 25.09 26.50
C LEU A 68 -2.05 25.42 25.11
N ARG A 69 -1.36 26.56 24.95
CA ARG A 69 -0.72 26.92 23.66
C ARG A 69 0.32 25.90 23.24
N GLN A 70 1.16 25.43 24.17
CA GLN A 70 2.15 24.40 23.88
C GLN A 70 1.47 23.09 23.42
N ILE A 71 0.42 22.64 24.12
CA ILE A 71 -0.36 21.46 23.72
C ILE A 71 -0.99 21.66 22.34
N SER A 72 -1.58 22.81 22.05
CA SER A 72 -2.15 23.12 20.73
C SER A 72 -1.09 23.07 19.63
N THR A 73 0.12 23.59 19.88
CA THR A 73 1.23 23.49 18.90
C THR A 73 1.67 22.05 18.68
N SER A 74 1.72 21.22 19.73
CA SER A 74 2.03 19.79 19.63
C SER A 74 0.95 19.03 18.86
N ILE A 75 -0.34 19.32 19.10
CA ILE A 75 -1.45 18.73 18.34
C ILE A 75 -1.34 19.10 16.86
N ALA A 76 -1.06 20.37 16.55
CA ALA A 76 -0.89 20.81 15.16
C ALA A 76 0.33 20.15 14.47
N ALA A 77 1.41 19.90 15.22
CA ALA A 77 2.56 19.16 14.71
C ALA A 77 2.24 17.68 14.45
N LEU A 78 1.54 17.03 15.39
CA LEU A 78 1.08 15.64 15.27
C LEU A 78 0.10 15.47 14.11
N ALA A 79 -0.87 16.37 13.95
CA ALA A 79 -1.81 16.36 12.84
C ALA A 79 -1.09 16.45 11.47
N ARG A 80 -0.08 17.32 11.36
CA ARG A 80 0.77 17.40 10.15
C ARG A 80 1.62 16.14 9.95
N HIS A 81 2.06 15.49 11.01
CA HIS A 81 2.78 14.23 10.91
C HIS A 81 1.87 13.10 10.41
N ILE A 82 0.67 12.97 10.99
CA ILE A 82 -0.34 12.00 10.56
C ILE A 82 -0.71 12.21 9.08
N ALA A 83 -0.97 13.44 8.66
CA ALA A 83 -1.29 13.74 7.26
C ALA A 83 -0.15 13.34 6.30
N ARG A 84 1.11 13.56 6.68
CA ARG A 84 2.28 13.13 5.89
C ARG A 84 2.39 11.61 5.82
N VAL A 85 2.22 10.91 6.94
CA VAL A 85 2.28 9.43 6.99
C VAL A 85 1.13 8.81 6.18
N GLN A 86 -0.07 9.38 6.26
CA GLN A 86 -1.21 8.95 5.44
C GLN A 86 -0.93 9.13 3.95
N ALA A 87 -0.40 10.28 3.54
CA ALA A 87 -0.05 10.54 2.14
C ALA A 87 1.04 9.59 1.62
N ASP A 88 2.06 9.28 2.42
CA ASP A 88 3.08 8.30 2.05
C ASP A 88 2.48 6.89 1.92
N LEU A 89 1.66 6.48 2.88
CA LEU A 89 0.98 5.18 2.85
C LEU A 89 0.05 5.03 1.64
N ASP A 90 -0.69 6.07 1.26
CA ASP A 90 -1.52 6.07 0.05
C ASP A 90 -0.67 5.99 -1.22
N ALA A 91 0.46 6.70 -1.28
CA ALA A 91 1.41 6.60 -2.39
C ALA A 91 2.01 5.18 -2.51
N LYS A 92 2.37 4.55 -1.37
CA LYS A 92 2.88 3.16 -1.34
C LYS A 92 1.83 2.15 -1.78
N ARG A 93 0.56 2.32 -1.37
CA ARG A 93 -0.56 1.49 -1.83
C ARG A 93 -0.77 1.59 -3.33
N ALA A 94 -0.72 2.80 -3.89
CA ALA A 94 -0.81 2.99 -5.34
C ALA A 94 0.36 2.32 -6.08
N GLN A 95 1.58 2.42 -5.55
CA GLN A 95 2.76 1.73 -6.10
C GLN A 95 2.60 0.21 -6.06
N LEU A 96 2.10 -0.36 -4.96
CA LEU A 96 1.83 -1.80 -4.84
C LEU A 96 0.80 -2.27 -5.87
N GLN A 97 -0.31 -1.55 -6.03
CA GLN A 97 -1.31 -1.87 -7.05
C GLN A 97 -0.72 -1.85 -8.46
N GLN A 98 0.12 -0.85 -8.76
CA GLN A 98 0.80 -0.76 -10.05
C GLN A 98 1.75 -1.94 -10.27
N VAL A 99 2.60 -2.28 -9.29
CA VAL A 99 3.52 -3.43 -9.40
C VAL A 99 2.76 -4.74 -9.55
N HIS A 100 1.66 -4.93 -8.79
CA HIS A 100 0.82 -6.12 -8.89
C HIS A 100 0.22 -6.29 -10.29
N SER A 101 -0.34 -5.21 -10.87
CA SER A 101 -0.86 -5.26 -12.25
C SER A 101 0.22 -5.60 -13.28
N GLN A 102 1.44 -5.08 -13.10
CA GLN A 102 2.59 -5.40 -13.96
C GLN A 102 3.01 -6.86 -13.82
N LEU A 103 2.96 -7.41 -12.60
CA LEU A 103 3.29 -8.80 -12.32
C LEU A 103 2.28 -9.74 -12.99
N VAL A 104 0.98 -9.47 -12.85
CA VAL A 104 -0.09 -10.25 -13.53
C VAL A 104 0.09 -10.19 -15.05
N ALA A 105 0.31 -8.99 -15.61
CA ALA A 105 0.55 -8.84 -17.05
C ALA A 105 1.84 -9.56 -17.49
N ALA A 106 2.88 -9.58 -16.64
CA ALA A 106 4.12 -10.27 -16.93
C ALA A 106 3.94 -11.79 -16.93
N GLN A 107 3.18 -12.34 -15.97
CA GLN A 107 2.84 -13.76 -15.88
C GLN A 107 2.01 -14.24 -17.06
N ILE A 108 1.03 -13.45 -17.52
CA ILE A 108 0.22 -13.78 -18.70
C ILE A 108 1.11 -13.87 -19.94
N ARG A 109 1.99 -12.87 -20.15
CA ARG A 109 2.93 -12.88 -21.28
C ARG A 109 3.90 -14.06 -21.22
N LEU A 110 4.38 -14.41 -20.02
CA LEU A 110 5.27 -15.56 -19.84
C LEU A 110 4.59 -16.85 -20.28
N ARG A 111 3.36 -17.11 -19.80
CA ARG A 111 2.58 -18.30 -20.20
C ARG A 111 2.28 -18.34 -21.69
N GLN A 112 2.00 -17.20 -22.32
CA GLN A 112 1.79 -17.12 -23.77
C GLN A 112 3.07 -17.46 -24.54
N LEU A 113 4.22 -16.96 -24.09
CA LEU A 113 5.51 -17.25 -24.71
C LEU A 113 5.92 -18.71 -24.52
N GLU A 114 5.67 -19.30 -23.35
CA GLU A 114 5.89 -20.73 -23.09
C GLU A 114 5.03 -21.62 -24.00
N ALA A 115 3.75 -21.26 -24.18
CA ALA A 115 2.86 -21.98 -25.10
C ALA A 115 3.33 -21.87 -26.57
N TYR A 116 3.77 -20.68 -26.98
CA TYR A 116 4.33 -20.46 -28.31
C TYR A 116 5.63 -21.24 -28.52
N GLU A 117 6.51 -21.28 -27.51
CA GLU A 117 7.74 -22.06 -27.54
C GLU A 117 7.45 -23.56 -27.70
N ALA A 118 6.55 -24.11 -26.86
CA ALA A 118 6.16 -25.52 -26.94
C ALA A 118 5.58 -25.89 -28.32
N HIS A 119 4.75 -25.00 -28.89
CA HIS A 119 4.21 -25.21 -30.24
C HIS A 119 5.31 -25.17 -31.31
N ALA A 120 6.23 -24.20 -31.24
CA ALA A 120 7.33 -24.08 -32.18
C ALA A 120 8.29 -25.28 -32.10
N GLU A 121 8.52 -25.84 -30.91
CA GLU A 121 9.28 -27.07 -30.71
C GLU A 121 8.60 -28.28 -31.32
N GLN A 122 7.28 -28.43 -31.18
CA GLN A 122 6.52 -29.51 -31.82
C GLN A 122 6.57 -29.43 -33.34
N VAL A 123 6.43 -28.23 -33.91
CA VAL A 123 6.56 -28.03 -35.37
C VAL A 123 7.97 -28.41 -35.84
N LEU A 124 9.01 -28.01 -35.11
CA LEU A 124 10.38 -28.35 -35.43
C LEU A 124 10.64 -29.86 -35.34
N ALA A 125 10.12 -30.54 -34.32
CA ALA A 125 10.23 -31.99 -34.17
C ALA A 125 9.56 -32.73 -35.34
N ASN A 126 8.33 -32.35 -35.70
CA ASN A 126 7.61 -32.94 -36.84
C ASN A 126 8.36 -32.73 -38.16
N GLN A 127 8.92 -31.54 -38.36
CA GLN A 127 9.73 -31.22 -39.53
C GLN A 127 11.00 -32.08 -39.60
N LEU A 128 11.66 -32.32 -38.47
CA LEU A 128 12.86 -33.15 -38.40
C LEU A 128 12.56 -34.62 -38.71
N VAL A 129 11.45 -35.15 -38.20
CA VAL A 129 10.97 -36.51 -38.50
C VAL A 129 10.63 -36.63 -39.98
N ALA A 130 9.84 -35.70 -40.52
CA ALA A 130 9.47 -35.69 -41.93
C ALA A 130 10.70 -35.59 -42.86
N SER A 131 11.71 -34.78 -42.51
CA SER A 131 12.97 -34.71 -43.24
C SER A 131 13.69 -36.07 -43.26
N TYR A 132 13.77 -36.75 -42.12
CA TYR A 132 14.45 -38.05 -42.02
C TYR A 132 13.71 -39.18 -42.74
N GLU A 133 12.38 -39.17 -42.70
CA GLU A 133 11.54 -40.10 -43.47
C GLU A 133 11.66 -39.85 -44.98
N SER A 134 11.86 -38.59 -45.40
CA SER A 134 11.99 -38.23 -46.81
C SER A 134 13.37 -38.48 -47.43
N ASP A 135 14.43 -38.62 -46.62
CA ASP A 135 15.82 -38.88 -47.06
C ASP A 135 16.06 -40.36 -47.45
N ASN A 136 15.03 -41.23 -47.41
CA ASN A 136 15.05 -42.58 -47.98
C ASN A 136 14.27 -42.73 -49.30
N PRO A 137 14.56 -42.00 -50.39
CA PRO A 137 14.18 -42.49 -51.71
C PRO A 137 15.25 -43.51 -52.16
N ASP A 138 14.82 -44.75 -52.44
CA ASP A 138 15.61 -45.68 -53.23
C ASP A 138 15.77 -45.10 -54.65
N VAL A 139 16.79 -44.25 -54.84
CA VAL A 139 17.01 -43.43 -56.05
C VAL A 139 17.50 -44.26 -57.25
N VAL A 140 17.52 -45.58 -57.16
CA VAL A 140 18.06 -46.46 -58.21
C VAL A 140 17.04 -46.77 -59.32
N THR A 141 15.76 -46.39 -59.17
CA THR A 141 14.70 -46.80 -60.14
C THR A 141 13.88 -45.65 -60.74
N VAL A 142 14.46 -44.48 -60.99
CA VAL A 142 13.79 -43.44 -61.81
C VAL A 142 14.71 -42.94 -62.91
N VAL A 143 14.98 -43.83 -63.86
CA VAL A 143 15.43 -43.43 -65.21
C VAL A 143 14.49 -44.12 -66.19
N LEU A 144 13.57 -43.33 -66.78
CA LEU A 144 13.08 -43.37 -68.17
C LEU A 144 11.65 -42.77 -68.25
N ASN A 145 11.54 -41.44 -68.27
CA ASN A 145 10.64 -40.75 -69.20
C ASN A 145 10.90 -39.24 -69.26
N SER A 146 10.59 -38.64 -70.41
CA SER A 146 10.94 -37.27 -70.86
C SER A 146 10.32 -36.09 -70.09
N THR A 147 9.70 -36.34 -68.93
CA THR A 147 9.21 -35.32 -67.99
C THR A 147 10.16 -35.05 -66.81
N GLY A 148 11.25 -35.82 -66.67
CA GLY A 148 12.11 -35.79 -65.48
C GLY A 148 12.88 -34.49 -65.20
N PHE A 149 13.23 -33.68 -66.22
CA PHE A 149 14.00 -32.44 -65.98
C PHE A 149 13.16 -31.31 -65.37
N ALA A 150 11.88 -31.19 -65.75
CA ALA A 150 10.96 -30.23 -65.16
C ALA A 150 10.68 -30.59 -63.69
N ASP A 151 10.50 -31.89 -63.42
CA ASP A 151 10.25 -32.44 -62.08
C ASP A 151 11.47 -32.28 -61.16
N LEU A 152 12.69 -32.35 -61.71
CA LEU A 152 13.95 -32.14 -60.98
C LEU A 152 14.18 -30.66 -60.63
N LEU A 153 13.82 -29.73 -61.53
CA LEU A 153 13.83 -28.29 -61.27
C LEU A 153 12.78 -27.89 -60.23
N GLU A 154 11.60 -28.50 -60.27
CA GLU A 154 10.54 -28.27 -59.31
C GLU A 154 10.94 -28.79 -57.91
N ARG A 155 11.54 -29.99 -57.83
CA ARG A 155 12.13 -30.55 -56.59
C ARG A 155 13.25 -29.69 -56.01
N LEU A 156 14.16 -29.15 -56.82
CA LEU A 156 15.23 -28.27 -56.34
C LEU A 156 14.67 -26.95 -55.79
N SER A 157 13.64 -26.39 -56.43
CA SER A 157 12.94 -25.19 -55.93
C SER A 157 12.20 -25.47 -54.61
N PHE A 158 11.63 -26.67 -54.47
CA PHE A 158 10.96 -27.13 -53.25
C PHE A 158 11.97 -27.33 -52.12
N MET A 159 13.09 -28.01 -52.36
CA MET A 159 14.20 -28.18 -51.41
C MET A 159 14.81 -26.84 -50.95
N GLN A 160 14.92 -25.84 -51.82
CA GLN A 160 15.40 -24.52 -51.43
C GLN A 160 14.37 -23.75 -50.56
N ARG A 161 13.07 -23.93 -50.79
CA ARG A 161 12.01 -23.37 -49.93
C ARG A 161 11.98 -24.03 -48.57
N VAL A 162 12.08 -25.36 -48.51
CA VAL A 162 12.12 -26.14 -47.26
C VAL A 162 13.33 -25.74 -46.40
N ARG A 163 14.54 -25.69 -46.97
CA ARG A 163 15.74 -25.27 -46.22
C ARG A 163 15.66 -23.84 -45.68
N LYS A 164 15.03 -22.91 -46.40
CA LYS A 164 14.80 -21.53 -45.89
C LYS A 164 13.76 -21.50 -44.76
N GLN A 165 12.73 -22.35 -44.84
CA GLN A 165 11.71 -22.51 -43.81
C GLN A 165 12.33 -23.06 -42.52
N ASP A 166 13.18 -24.09 -42.61
CA ASP A 166 13.80 -24.76 -41.45
C ASP A 166 14.70 -23.81 -40.64
N ILE A 167 15.50 -22.97 -41.32
CA ILE A 167 16.32 -21.94 -40.67
C ILE A 167 15.42 -20.91 -39.95
N SER A 168 14.28 -20.54 -40.53
CA SER A 168 13.33 -19.61 -39.92
C SER A 168 12.72 -20.19 -38.64
N ILE A 169 12.32 -21.47 -38.64
CA ILE A 169 11.71 -22.13 -37.47
C ILE A 169 12.69 -22.18 -36.29
N VAL A 170 13.94 -22.60 -36.53
CA VAL A 170 14.98 -22.64 -35.49
C VAL A 170 15.26 -21.24 -34.91
N ASN A 171 15.27 -20.21 -35.76
CA ASN A 171 15.43 -18.83 -35.32
C ASN A 171 14.24 -18.33 -34.48
N GLN A 172 13.01 -18.73 -34.83
CA GLN A 172 11.80 -18.42 -34.05
C GLN A 172 11.83 -19.07 -32.67
N VAL A 173 12.20 -20.36 -32.56
CA VAL A 173 12.35 -21.06 -31.27
C VAL A 173 13.41 -20.38 -30.40
N ARG A 174 14.58 -20.05 -30.98
CA ARG A 174 15.66 -19.34 -30.26
C ARG A 174 15.25 -17.94 -29.81
N ALA A 175 14.40 -17.24 -30.57
CA ALA A 175 13.87 -15.94 -30.19
C ALA A 175 12.83 -16.06 -29.07
N ALA A 176 11.93 -17.06 -29.15
CA ALA A 176 10.93 -17.36 -28.12
C ALA A 176 11.60 -17.66 -26.77
N ARG A 177 12.59 -18.56 -26.74
CA ARG A 177 13.39 -18.88 -25.54
C ARG A 177 14.03 -17.65 -24.89
N ARG A 178 14.61 -16.76 -25.71
CA ARG A 178 15.20 -15.50 -25.22
C ARG A 178 14.15 -14.56 -24.64
N ALA A 179 12.98 -14.48 -25.25
CA ALA A 179 11.86 -13.67 -24.76
C ALA A 179 11.32 -14.20 -23.43
N VAL A 180 11.14 -15.51 -23.30
CA VAL A 180 10.75 -16.20 -22.04
C VAL A 180 11.75 -15.87 -20.93
N ALA A 181 13.04 -16.08 -21.17
CA ALA A 181 14.10 -15.81 -20.19
C ALA A 181 14.12 -14.33 -19.75
N ALA A 182 14.04 -13.39 -20.70
CA ALA A 182 13.99 -11.97 -20.39
C ALA A 182 12.76 -11.59 -19.55
N GLN A 183 11.62 -12.21 -19.83
CA GLN A 183 10.38 -11.97 -19.12
C GLN A 183 10.38 -12.57 -17.71
N ALA A 184 10.95 -13.76 -17.52
CA ALA A 184 11.15 -14.37 -16.21
C ALA A 184 12.06 -13.49 -15.30
N ILE A 185 13.17 -12.97 -15.84
CA ILE A 185 14.04 -12.04 -15.10
C ILE A 185 13.27 -10.77 -14.70
N ARG A 186 12.47 -10.20 -15.62
CA ARG A 186 11.65 -9.02 -15.33
C ARG A 186 10.65 -9.29 -14.21
N LEU A 187 9.99 -10.44 -14.24
CA LEU A 187 9.04 -10.87 -13.21
C LEU A 187 9.73 -11.00 -11.84
N GLY A 188 10.92 -11.61 -11.78
CA GLY A 188 11.70 -11.70 -10.54
C GLY A 188 12.04 -10.32 -9.96
N ARG A 189 12.44 -9.34 -10.80
CA ARG A 189 12.68 -7.97 -10.33
C ARG A 189 11.42 -7.29 -9.79
N LEU A 190 10.26 -7.53 -10.40
CA LEU A 190 8.98 -7.00 -9.90
C LEU A 190 8.61 -7.61 -8.54
N GLN A 191 8.81 -8.91 -8.36
CA GLN A 191 8.58 -9.60 -7.08
C GLN A 191 9.47 -9.05 -5.95
N VAL A 192 10.76 -8.84 -6.21
CA VAL A 192 11.66 -8.22 -5.22
C VAL A 192 11.20 -6.81 -4.85
N ARG A 193 10.74 -6.03 -5.84
CA ARG A 193 10.22 -4.68 -5.60
C ARG A 193 8.94 -4.69 -4.77
N GLU A 194 8.03 -5.63 -5.04
CA GLU A 194 6.82 -5.84 -4.23
C GLU A 194 7.17 -6.18 -2.79
N GLN A 195 8.06 -7.16 -2.56
CA GLN A 195 8.52 -7.54 -1.21
C GLN A 195 9.13 -6.36 -0.45
N THR A 196 9.94 -5.54 -1.13
CA THR A 196 10.57 -4.36 -0.53
C THR A 196 9.52 -3.31 -0.14
N LEU A 197 8.51 -3.08 -1.00
CA LEU A 197 7.42 -2.15 -0.71
C LEU A 197 6.54 -2.64 0.45
N VAL A 198 6.25 -3.93 0.52
CA VAL A 198 5.51 -4.54 1.64
C VAL A 198 6.30 -4.39 2.95
N ALA A 199 7.61 -4.67 2.93
CA ALA A 199 8.47 -4.50 4.10
C ALA A 199 8.49 -3.04 4.60
N GLN A 200 8.50 -2.06 3.68
CA GLN A 200 8.44 -0.63 4.04
C GLN A 200 7.11 -0.20 4.66
N VAL A 201 6.00 -0.86 4.33
CA VAL A 201 4.67 -0.54 4.91
C VAL A 201 4.49 -1.20 6.28
N LEU A 202 5.18 -2.31 6.54
CA LEU A 202 5.11 -3.05 7.81
C LEU A 202 6.13 -2.57 8.87
N ALA A 203 7.14 -1.80 8.45
CA ALA A 203 8.16 -1.21 9.32
C ALA A 203 7.69 0.12 9.92
#